data_AF-A0A0K0SWC8-F1
#
_entry.id   AF-A0A0K0SWC8-F1
#
_cell.length_a   1.000
_cell.length_b   1.000
_cell.length_c   1.000
_cell.angle_alpha   90.00
_cell.angle_beta   90.00
_cell.angle_gamma   90.00
#
_symmetry.space_group_name_H-M   'P 1'
#
loop_
_entity.id
_entity.type
_entity.pdbx_description
1 polymer ?
#
loop_
_entity_poly.entity_id
_entity_poly.type
_entity_poly.pdbx_seq_one_letter_code
_entity_poly.pdbx_strand_id
1 'polypeptide(L)'
;MEFSVCGMLLKLSVDTLIAGVALIISIASLGTSIFSWRKAFRPLVTASVRTHQAGNVMIAYDLVLLNSGQIPARDITISTDPSLLNRALGEDASDDNRRKWLACFEPDRKIRILHNGDKISCSFGTTKGEVGGFWRYKASIPVEIAYSGWFGKQYTEKHEIQIIDSDSFTGFMWAK
;
A
#
# COMPACT_ATOMS: atom_id res chain seq x y z
N MET A 1 49.43 -22.43 -44.32
CA MET A 1 48.28 -21.59 -43.92
C MET A 1 47.27 -22.53 -43.27
N GLU A 2 46.70 -22.16 -42.12
CA GLU A 2 45.61 -22.89 -41.41
C GLU A 2 45.90 -24.06 -40.45
N PHE A 3 46.99 -24.08 -39.66
CA PHE A 3 47.05 -25.01 -38.50
C PHE A 3 47.63 -24.43 -37.20
N SER A 4 47.78 -23.11 -37.08
CA SER A 4 48.38 -22.48 -35.90
C SER A 4 47.42 -21.75 -34.97
N VAL A 5 46.13 -21.62 -35.33
CA VAL A 5 45.13 -20.87 -34.55
C VAL A 5 44.38 -21.78 -33.55
N CYS A 6 44.36 -23.10 -33.77
CA CYS A 6 43.63 -24.04 -32.93
C CYS A 6 44.38 -24.44 -31.63
N GLY A 7 45.70 -24.27 -31.56
CA GLY A 7 46.52 -24.67 -30.40
C GLY A 7 46.59 -23.64 -29.27
N MET A 8 46.19 -22.38 -29.51
CA MET A 8 46.32 -21.29 -28.53
C MET A 8 45.11 -21.20 -27.57
N LEU A 9 44.00 -21.87 -27.88
CA LEU A 9 42.76 -21.82 -27.11
C LEU A 9 42.68 -22.82 -25.94
N LEU A 10 43.67 -23.71 -25.77
CA LEU A 10 43.58 -24.86 -24.85
C LEU A 10 44.77 -25.01 -23.89
N LYS A 11 45.19 -23.90 -23.26
CA LYS A 11 45.92 -23.93 -21.97
C LYS A 11 45.39 -22.84 -21.05
N LEU A 12 44.11 -22.91 -20.69
CA LEU A 12 43.62 -22.19 -19.52
C LEU A 12 44.34 -22.78 -18.30
N SER A 13 45.14 -21.97 -17.59
CA SER A 13 45.65 -22.40 -16.29
C SER A 13 44.46 -22.58 -15.34
N VAL A 14 44.61 -23.47 -14.36
CA VAL A 14 43.58 -23.69 -13.34
C VAL A 14 43.20 -22.37 -12.67
N ASP A 15 44.17 -21.47 -12.47
CA ASP A 15 43.95 -20.13 -11.93
C ASP A 15 43.06 -19.27 -12.83
N THR A 16 43.27 -19.28 -14.15
CA THR A 16 42.44 -18.53 -15.10
C THR A 16 41.01 -19.09 -15.16
N LEU A 17 40.85 -20.42 -15.02
CA LEU A 17 39.52 -21.04 -14.97
C LEU A 17 38.78 -20.67 -13.67
N ILE A 18 39.47 -20.71 -12.52
CA ILE A 18 38.91 -20.27 -11.24
C ILE A 18 38.52 -18.78 -11.30
N ALA A 19 39.40 -17.93 -11.85
CA ALA A 19 39.12 -16.51 -12.02
C ALA A 19 37.91 -16.26 -12.94
N GLY A 20 37.79 -17.02 -14.03
CA GLY A 20 36.64 -16.94 -14.94
C GLY A 20 35.32 -17.31 -14.27
N VAL A 21 35.30 -18.41 -13.51
CA VAL A 21 34.11 -18.83 -12.74
C VAL A 21 33.76 -17.81 -11.67
N ALA A 22 34.75 -17.30 -10.94
CA ALA A 22 34.54 -16.26 -9.93
C ALA A 22 33.92 -15.01 -10.54
N LEU A 23 34.41 -14.57 -11.71
CA LEU A 23 33.87 -13.41 -12.42
C LEU A 23 32.40 -13.60 -12.81
N ILE A 24 32.03 -14.78 -13.32
CA ILE A 24 30.63 -15.10 -13.67
C ILE A 24 29.74 -15.05 -12.43
N ILE A 25 30.17 -15.65 -11.32
CA ILE A 25 29.42 -15.63 -10.05
C ILE A 25 29.26 -14.19 -9.55
N SER A 26 30.32 -13.37 -9.61
CA SER A 26 30.26 -11.96 -9.22
C SER A 26 29.28 -11.15 -10.08
N ILE A 27 29.28 -11.35 -11.40
CA ILE A 27 28.34 -10.66 -12.31
C ILE A 27 26.89 -11.10 -12.02
N ALA A 28 26.66 -12.40 -11.84
CA ALA A 28 25.33 -12.92 -11.50
C ALA A 28 24.84 -12.37 -10.16
N SER A 29 25.71 -12.36 -9.14
CA SER A 29 25.43 -11.79 -7.82
C SER A 29 25.05 -10.32 -7.94
N LEU A 30 25.85 -9.50 -8.62
CA LEU A 30 25.58 -8.08 -8.83
C LEU A 30 24.22 -7.87 -9.54
N GLY A 31 23.92 -8.66 -10.57
CA GLY A 31 22.65 -8.61 -11.28
C GLY A 31 21.45 -8.88 -10.36
N THR A 32 21.53 -9.92 -9.53
CA THR A 32 20.47 -10.23 -8.55
C THR A 32 20.32 -9.14 -7.49
N SER A 33 21.41 -8.54 -7.03
CA SER A 33 21.39 -7.43 -6.07
C SER A 33 20.70 -6.20 -6.65
N ILE A 34 21.03 -5.78 -7.87
CA ILE A 34 20.41 -4.63 -8.53
C ILE A 34 18.91 -4.88 -8.76
N PHE A 35 18.55 -6.09 -9.21
CA PHE A 35 17.16 -6.46 -9.43
C PHE A 35 16.34 -6.41 -8.13
N SER A 36 16.89 -6.95 -7.05
CA SER A 36 16.23 -6.99 -5.74
C SER A 36 16.10 -5.58 -5.15
N TRP A 37 17.14 -4.76 -5.29
CA TRP A 37 17.12 -3.36 -4.86
C TRP A 37 16.02 -2.57 -5.58
N ARG A 38 15.89 -2.72 -6.91
CA ARG A 38 14.82 -2.05 -7.68
C ARG A 38 13.40 -2.48 -7.28
N LYS A 39 13.24 -3.70 -6.76
CA LYS A 39 11.94 -4.19 -6.25
C LYS A 39 11.65 -3.71 -4.83
N ALA A 40 12.67 -3.69 -3.96
CA ALA A 40 12.53 -3.28 -2.57
C ALA A 40 12.41 -1.75 -2.41
N PHE A 41 13.08 -0.99 -3.28
CA PHE A 41 13.12 0.47 -3.25
C PHE A 41 11.88 1.07 -3.93
N ARG A 42 10.71 0.77 -3.38
CA ARG A 42 9.41 1.25 -3.86
C ARG A 42 8.58 1.87 -2.72
N PRO A 43 7.65 2.80 -3.03
CA PRO A 43 6.67 3.26 -2.06
C PRO A 43 5.62 2.16 -1.86
N LEU A 44 5.09 2.04 -0.64
CA LEU A 44 4.04 1.07 -0.29
C LEU A 44 3.00 1.81 0.52
N VAL A 45 1.95 2.26 -0.16
CA VAL A 45 0.88 3.02 0.47
C VAL A 45 -0.28 2.08 0.75
N THR A 46 -0.66 1.99 2.02
CA THR A 46 -1.79 1.17 2.46
C THR A 46 -2.84 2.04 3.12
N ALA A 47 -4.12 1.77 2.85
CA ALA A 47 -5.24 2.35 3.57
C ALA A 47 -5.72 1.41 4.66
N SER A 48 -6.06 1.96 5.83
CA SER A 48 -6.71 1.22 6.92
C SER A 48 -7.73 2.10 7.62
N VAL A 49 -8.83 1.51 8.04
CA VAL A 49 -9.82 2.18 8.90
C VAL A 49 -9.37 1.97 10.35
N ARG A 50 -9.30 3.05 11.11
CA ARG A 50 -8.86 3.05 12.51
C ARG A 50 -9.95 3.65 13.38
N THR A 51 -10.12 3.09 14.57
CA THR A 51 -10.98 3.65 15.60
C THR A 51 -10.38 4.96 16.09
N HIS A 52 -11.11 6.06 15.93
CA HIS A 52 -10.76 7.34 16.54
C HIS A 52 -11.22 7.36 18.00
N GLN A 53 -12.47 6.96 18.21
CA GLN A 53 -13.08 6.88 19.52
C GLN A 53 -14.17 5.80 19.51
N ALA A 54 -14.11 4.86 20.46
CA ALA A 54 -15.15 3.88 20.71
C ALA A 54 -15.93 4.25 21.97
N GLY A 55 -17.25 4.46 21.82
CA GLY A 55 -18.18 4.60 22.94
C GLY A 55 -19.16 3.44 23.00
N ASN A 56 -19.98 3.42 24.05
CA ASN A 56 -20.97 2.35 24.25
C ASN A 56 -22.10 2.33 23.19
N VAL A 57 -22.28 3.43 22.46
CA VAL A 57 -23.37 3.60 21.47
C VAL A 57 -22.85 3.77 20.05
N MET A 58 -21.67 4.35 19.88
CA MET A 58 -21.14 4.74 18.58
C MET A 58 -19.62 4.58 18.54
N ILE A 59 -19.10 4.17 17.39
CA ILE A 59 -17.67 4.16 17.08
C ILE A 59 -17.42 5.15 15.96
N ALA A 60 -16.49 6.08 16.16
CA ALA A 60 -16.01 6.99 15.15
C ALA A 60 -14.72 6.46 14.52
N TYR A 61 -14.59 6.62 13.20
CA TYR A 61 -13.47 6.10 12.44
C TYR A 61 -12.67 7.19 11.75
N ASP A 62 -11.38 6.93 11.64
CA ASP A 62 -10.45 7.63 10.77
C ASP A 62 -10.01 6.71 9.63
N LEU A 63 -9.94 7.25 8.42
CA LEU A 63 -9.25 6.61 7.31
C LEU A 63 -7.79 7.02 7.37
N VAL A 64 -6.92 6.03 7.57
CA VAL A 64 -5.48 6.25 7.71
C VAL A 64 -4.75 5.67 6.51
N LEU A 65 -4.02 6.54 5.83
CA LEU A 65 -3.06 6.17 4.79
C LEU A 65 -1.66 6.16 5.39
N LEU A 66 -0.95 5.05 5.22
CA LEU A 66 0.41 4.84 5.72
C LEU A 66 1.32 4.51 4.55
N ASN A 67 2.48 5.16 4.48
CA ASN A 67 3.55 4.74 3.56
C ASN A 67 4.59 3.90 4.33
N SER A 68 4.52 2.59 4.15
CA SER A 68 5.49 1.63 4.72
C SER A 68 6.66 1.31 3.78
N GLY A 69 6.68 1.93 2.60
CA GLY A 69 7.70 1.69 1.58
C GLY A 69 9.01 2.41 1.87
N GLN A 70 10.07 2.07 1.13
CA GLN A 70 11.40 2.62 1.38
C GLN A 70 11.59 4.06 0.88
N ILE A 71 10.68 4.57 0.06
CA ILE A 71 10.73 5.92 -0.52
C ILE A 71 9.41 6.67 -0.35
N PRO A 72 9.42 8.01 -0.43
CA PRO A 72 8.20 8.81 -0.42
C PRO A 72 7.25 8.44 -1.56
N ALA A 73 5.96 8.45 -1.27
CA ALA A 73 4.88 8.36 -2.24
C ALA A 73 4.37 9.76 -2.59
N ARG A 74 3.99 9.98 -3.84
CA ARG A 74 3.51 11.27 -4.35
C ARG A 74 2.21 11.14 -5.11
N ASP A 75 1.45 12.24 -5.10
CA ASP A 75 0.16 12.38 -5.79
C ASP A 75 -0.76 11.18 -5.54
N ILE A 76 -0.92 10.83 -4.25
CA ILE A 76 -1.74 9.71 -3.83
C ILE A 76 -3.20 10.09 -3.97
N THR A 77 -3.97 9.24 -4.63
CA THR A 77 -5.42 9.31 -4.76
C THR A 77 -6.03 8.00 -4.31
N ILE A 78 -7.14 8.08 -3.60
CA ILE A 78 -7.94 6.93 -3.24
C ILE A 78 -9.29 7.02 -3.96
N SER A 79 -9.73 5.93 -4.56
CA SER A 79 -11.01 5.83 -5.24
C SER A 79 -11.70 4.53 -4.85
N THR A 80 -13.02 4.50 -5.05
CA THR A 80 -13.86 3.33 -4.79
C THR A 80 -14.98 3.30 -5.82
N ASP A 81 -15.51 2.10 -6.09
CA ASP A 81 -16.72 1.96 -6.89
C ASP A 81 -17.93 2.52 -6.11
N PRO A 82 -18.65 3.53 -6.63
CA PRO A 82 -19.82 4.11 -5.97
C PRO A 82 -20.92 3.08 -5.68
N SER A 83 -21.08 2.06 -6.53
CA SER A 83 -22.10 1.03 -6.36
C SER A 83 -21.82 0.14 -5.14
N LEU A 84 -20.56 -0.22 -4.93
CA LEU A 84 -20.10 -1.02 -3.80
C LEU A 84 -20.06 -0.19 -2.52
N LEU A 85 -19.67 1.09 -2.63
CA LEU A 85 -19.71 2.04 -1.54
C LEU A 85 -21.12 2.19 -0.96
N ASN A 86 -22.14 2.31 -1.81
CA ASN A 86 -23.54 2.45 -1.37
C ASN A 86 -24.03 1.24 -0.55
N ARG A 87 -23.46 0.05 -0.76
CA ARG A 87 -23.81 -1.14 0.04
C ARG A 87 -23.24 -1.10 1.45
N ALA A 88 -22.16 -0.34 1.66
CA ALA A 88 -21.54 -0.16 2.96
C ALA A 88 -22.20 0.95 3.80
N LEU A 89 -23.04 1.79 3.19
CA LEU A 89 -23.73 2.88 3.88
C LEU A 89 -24.85 2.37 4.80
N GLY A 90 -24.91 2.96 5.99
CA GLY A 90 -25.98 2.79 6.98
C GLY A 90 -27.10 3.83 6.81
N GLU A 91 -27.94 3.94 7.82
CA GLU A 91 -29.14 4.80 7.84
C GLU A 91 -28.80 6.28 8.03
N ASP A 92 -27.66 6.61 8.65
CA ASP A 92 -27.21 7.99 8.86
C ASP A 92 -26.42 8.56 7.66
N ALA A 93 -26.55 7.95 6.49
CA ALA A 93 -25.92 8.38 5.24
C ALA A 93 -26.68 9.54 4.56
N SER A 94 -26.96 10.60 5.32
CA SER A 94 -27.53 11.85 4.79
C SER A 94 -26.57 12.51 3.79
N ASP A 95 -27.09 13.36 2.89
CA ASP A 95 -26.28 14.02 1.87
C ASP A 95 -25.15 14.88 2.45
N ASP A 96 -25.38 15.52 3.60
CA ASP A 96 -24.36 16.30 4.31
C ASP A 96 -23.24 15.39 4.86
N ASN A 97 -23.60 14.26 5.47
CA ASN A 97 -22.66 13.27 5.97
C ASN A 97 -21.85 12.61 4.83
N ARG A 98 -22.52 12.30 3.72
CA ARG A 98 -21.87 11.78 2.51
C ARG A 98 -20.85 12.77 1.96
N ARG A 99 -21.21 14.06 1.87
CA ARG A 99 -20.28 15.09 1.40
C ARG A 99 -19.06 15.23 2.31
N LYS A 100 -19.22 15.12 3.63
CA LYS A 100 -18.12 15.23 4.59
C LYS A 100 -17.19 14.03 4.55
N TRP A 101 -17.73 12.82 4.64
CA TRP A 101 -16.92 11.61 4.84
C TRP A 101 -16.49 10.92 3.55
N LEU A 102 -17.18 11.16 2.43
CA LEU A 102 -16.75 10.65 1.11
C LEU A 102 -15.83 11.62 0.36
N ALA A 103 -15.58 12.82 0.90
CA ALA A 103 -14.65 13.79 0.31
C ALA A 103 -13.25 13.20 0.08
N CYS A 104 -12.82 12.21 0.88
CA CYS A 104 -11.53 11.55 0.69
C CYS A 104 -11.43 10.80 -0.65
N PHE A 105 -12.55 10.39 -1.26
CA PHE A 105 -12.59 9.70 -2.55
C PHE A 105 -12.73 10.64 -3.76
N GLU A 106 -12.78 11.96 -3.52
CA GLU A 106 -12.85 12.93 -4.62
C GLU A 106 -11.54 12.93 -5.42
N PRO A 107 -11.60 12.93 -6.77
CA PRO A 107 -10.40 12.88 -7.61
C PRO A 107 -9.48 14.10 -7.46
N ASP A 108 -10.01 15.22 -6.98
CA ASP A 108 -9.26 16.46 -6.73
C ASP A 108 -8.51 16.43 -5.39
N ARG A 109 -8.88 15.55 -4.46
CA ARG A 109 -8.25 15.42 -3.15
C ARG A 109 -7.03 14.51 -3.24
N LYS A 110 -5.90 15.12 -3.62
CA LYS A 110 -4.61 14.42 -3.74
C LYS A 110 -3.69 14.71 -2.56
N ILE A 111 -3.12 13.67 -1.98
CA ILE A 111 -2.03 13.81 -1.02
C ILE A 111 -0.75 13.98 -1.83
N ARG A 112 -0.17 15.18 -1.79
CA ARG A 112 0.97 15.53 -2.64
C ARG A 112 2.20 14.70 -2.36
N ILE A 113 2.55 14.55 -1.08
CA ILE A 113 3.72 13.81 -0.64
C ILE A 113 3.36 13.13 0.69
N LEU A 114 3.71 11.85 0.80
CA LEU A 114 3.71 11.10 2.05
C LEU A 114 5.09 10.46 2.22
N HIS A 115 5.84 10.92 3.23
CA HIS A 115 7.19 10.40 3.49
C HIS A 115 7.15 8.93 3.91
N ASN A 116 8.30 8.27 3.78
CA ASN A 116 8.47 6.90 4.29
C ASN A 116 8.26 6.89 5.80
N GLY A 117 7.42 5.97 6.28
CA GLY A 117 7.11 5.79 7.70
C GLY A 117 5.99 6.71 8.20
N ASP A 118 5.62 7.73 7.41
CA ASP A 118 4.59 8.67 7.79
C ASP A 118 3.18 8.14 7.49
N LYS A 119 2.23 8.67 8.26
CA LYS A 119 0.81 8.43 8.10
C LYS A 119 0.04 9.74 8.03
N ILE A 120 -1.04 9.73 7.28
CA ILE A 120 -2.03 10.82 7.23
C ILE A 120 -3.41 10.23 7.46
N SER A 121 -4.27 10.98 8.14
CA SER A 121 -5.62 10.54 8.45
C SER A 121 -6.67 11.61 8.13
N CYS A 122 -7.89 11.16 7.91
CA CYS A 122 -9.07 12.01 7.86
C CYS A 122 -10.26 11.33 8.52
N SER A 123 -11.23 12.12 8.98
CA SER A 123 -12.49 11.61 9.54
C SER A 123 -13.22 10.77 8.50
N PHE A 124 -13.66 9.58 8.88
CA PHE A 124 -14.23 8.59 7.98
C PHE A 124 -15.48 7.95 8.56
N GLY A 125 -16.43 8.76 9.03
CA GLY A 125 -17.74 8.28 9.44
C GLY A 125 -17.79 7.56 10.78
N THR A 126 -18.97 7.00 11.05
CA THR A 126 -19.31 6.34 12.32
C THR A 126 -20.12 5.08 12.11
N THR A 127 -20.12 4.18 13.10
CA THR A 127 -21.07 3.07 13.21
C THR A 127 -21.89 3.22 14.50
N LYS A 128 -23.15 2.79 14.48
CA LYS A 128 -24.04 2.72 15.64
C LYS A 128 -24.93 1.49 15.49
N GLY A 129 -24.71 0.48 16.33
CA GLY A 129 -25.31 -0.84 16.13
C GLY A 129 -24.91 -1.43 14.77
N GLU A 130 -25.80 -2.19 14.13
CA GLU A 130 -25.51 -2.82 12.83
C GLU A 130 -25.62 -1.85 11.65
N VAL A 131 -26.64 -0.97 11.63
CA VAL A 131 -26.96 -0.10 10.48
C VAL A 131 -27.20 1.36 10.82
N GLY A 132 -27.28 1.73 12.10
CA GLY A 132 -27.75 3.06 12.52
C GLY A 132 -26.70 4.18 12.45
N GLY A 133 -25.49 3.89 11.95
CA GLY A 133 -24.44 4.88 11.72
C GLY A 133 -24.32 5.25 10.24
N PHE A 134 -23.25 5.98 9.90
CA PHE A 134 -22.93 6.28 8.51
C PHE A 134 -22.55 5.03 7.73
N TRP A 135 -21.77 4.17 8.37
CA TRP A 135 -21.39 2.88 7.86
C TRP A 135 -22.18 1.78 8.53
N ARG A 136 -22.40 0.70 7.78
CA ARG A 136 -22.82 -0.57 8.35
C ARG A 136 -21.64 -1.24 9.03
N TYR A 137 -21.87 -1.80 10.21
CA TYR A 137 -20.83 -2.53 10.93
C TYR A 137 -20.40 -3.77 10.13
N LYS A 138 -19.09 -4.05 10.08
CA LYS A 138 -18.45 -5.13 9.27
C LYS A 138 -18.60 -4.98 7.76
N ALA A 139 -19.06 -3.84 7.26
CA ALA A 139 -19.06 -3.59 5.83
C ALA A 139 -17.63 -3.59 5.27
N SER A 140 -17.47 -4.15 4.08
CA SER A 140 -16.24 -4.06 3.31
C SER A 140 -16.39 -3.05 2.18
N ILE A 141 -15.36 -2.23 1.98
CA ILE A 141 -15.28 -1.24 0.92
C ILE A 141 -14.02 -1.54 0.10
N PRO A 142 -14.16 -1.92 -1.18
CA PRO A 142 -13.01 -2.06 -2.07
C PRO A 142 -12.50 -0.67 -2.46
N VAL A 143 -11.24 -0.40 -2.16
CA VAL A 143 -10.58 0.86 -2.50
C VAL A 143 -9.41 0.60 -3.44
N GLU A 144 -9.20 1.53 -4.36
CA GLU A 144 -8.04 1.57 -5.22
C GLU A 144 -7.20 2.78 -4.84
N ILE A 145 -5.92 2.54 -4.57
CA ILE A 145 -4.95 3.58 -4.23
C ILE A 145 -4.01 3.71 -5.42
N ALA A 146 -4.05 4.85 -6.09
CA ALA A 146 -3.12 5.21 -7.14
C ALA A 146 -2.11 6.22 -6.60
N TYR A 147 -0.83 6.00 -6.86
CA TYR A 147 0.25 6.87 -6.41
C TYR A 147 1.48 6.76 -7.31
N SER A 148 2.39 7.72 -7.20
CA SER A 148 3.66 7.69 -7.92
C SER A 148 4.85 7.63 -6.96
N GLY A 149 5.90 6.94 -7.38
CA GLY A 149 7.18 6.97 -6.70
C GLY A 149 7.97 8.24 -7.01
N TRP A 150 9.04 8.45 -6.24
CA TRP A 150 9.96 9.57 -6.45
C TRP A 150 10.52 9.64 -7.87
N PHE A 151 10.78 8.48 -8.48
CA PHE A 151 11.34 8.36 -9.84
C PHE A 151 10.26 8.31 -10.94
N GLY A 152 9.03 8.74 -10.67
CA GLY A 152 7.96 8.88 -11.67
C GLY A 152 7.23 7.58 -12.06
N LYS A 153 7.67 6.42 -11.56
CA LYS A 153 6.93 5.17 -11.73
C LYS A 153 5.58 5.25 -11.00
N GLN A 154 4.50 4.92 -11.70
CA GLN A 154 3.15 4.87 -11.14
C GLN A 154 2.84 3.48 -10.60
N TYR A 155 2.03 3.45 -9.54
CA TYR A 155 1.57 2.27 -8.84
C TYR A 155 0.07 2.39 -8.60
N THR A 156 -0.61 1.26 -8.73
CA THR A 156 -2.03 1.11 -8.42
C THR A 156 -2.18 -0.14 -7.60
N GLU A 157 -2.71 -0.01 -6.39
CA GLU A 157 -2.95 -1.11 -5.48
C GLU A 157 -4.43 -1.16 -5.09
N LYS A 158 -4.99 -2.36 -5.10
CA LYS A 158 -6.38 -2.62 -4.70
C LYS A 158 -6.38 -3.22 -3.32
N HIS A 159 -7.17 -2.65 -2.43
CA HIS A 159 -7.34 -3.12 -1.06
C HIS A 159 -8.82 -3.22 -0.74
N GLU A 160 -9.13 -4.06 0.23
CA GLU A 160 -10.45 -4.10 0.85
C GLU A 160 -10.29 -3.55 2.27
N ILE A 161 -10.98 -2.46 2.57
CA ILE A 161 -11.03 -1.91 3.92
C ILE A 161 -12.32 -2.38 4.59
N GLN A 162 -12.22 -2.79 5.85
CA GLN A 162 -13.38 -3.25 6.61
C GLN A 162 -13.71 -2.25 7.71
N ILE A 163 -15.00 -1.96 7.89
CA ILE A 163 -15.50 -1.09 8.96
C ILE A 163 -15.69 -1.93 10.23
N ILE A 164 -14.61 -2.03 11.00
CA ILE A 164 -14.57 -2.71 12.29
C ILE A 164 -13.76 -1.89 13.29
N ASP A 165 -13.97 -2.16 14.57
CA ASP A 165 -13.09 -1.61 15.60
C ASP A 165 -11.65 -2.09 15.37
N SER A 166 -10.70 -1.17 15.30
CA SER A 166 -9.28 -1.50 15.14
C SER A 166 -8.55 -1.74 16.46
N ASP A 167 -9.12 -1.30 17.58
CA ASP A 167 -8.47 -1.39 18.89
C ASP A 167 -8.69 -2.76 19.53
N SER A 168 -9.75 -3.46 19.11
CA SER A 168 -10.04 -4.81 19.54
C SER A 168 -10.38 -5.71 18.35
N PHE A 169 -9.73 -6.87 18.26
CA PHE A 169 -9.99 -7.84 17.20
C PHE A 169 -11.41 -8.43 17.29
N THR A 170 -11.98 -8.51 18.50
CA THR A 170 -13.26 -9.15 18.79
C THR A 170 -14.36 -8.18 19.21
N GLY A 171 -14.10 -6.88 19.30
CA GLY A 171 -15.01 -5.90 19.91
C GLY A 171 -14.88 -5.80 21.44
N PHE A 172 -14.04 -6.63 22.07
CA PHE A 172 -13.83 -6.65 23.52
C PHE A 172 -12.36 -6.44 23.84
N MET A 173 -12.07 -5.37 24.59
CA MET A 173 -10.76 -5.13 25.17
C MET A 173 -10.93 -4.74 26.64
N TRP A 174 -9.99 -5.17 27.48
CA TRP A 174 -9.93 -4.68 28.85
C TRP A 174 -9.57 -3.19 28.84
N ALA A 175 -10.24 -2.41 29.68
CA ALA A 175 -9.91 -0.99 29.84
C ALA A 175 -8.42 -0.85 30.22
N LYS A 176 -7.74 0.08 29.55
CA LYS A 176 -6.41 0.56 29.95
C LYS A 176 -6.53 1.78 30.85
#